data_AF-A0A920FBU9-F1
#
_entry.id   AF-A0A920FBU9-F1
#
_cell.length_a   1.000
_cell.length_b   1.000
_cell.length_c   1.000
_cell.angle_alpha   90.00
_cell.angle_beta   90.00
_cell.angle_gamma   90.00
#
_symmetry.space_group_name_H-M   'P 1'
#
loop_
_entity.id
_entity.type
_entity.pdbx_description
1 polymer ?
#
loop_
_entity_poly.entity_id
_entity_poly.type
_entity_poly.pdbx_seq_one_letter_code
_entity_poly.pdbx_strand_id
1 'polypeptide(L)'
;MSYTYTPGIYHRKIGDILVTAISDGFIDAPYGVLQNIQENEAEHILKESFQIAPPRISVNCYLTQSADTVAIIDTGSGETMGKTLGKCHLSST
;
A
#
# COMPACT_ATOMS: atom_id res chain seq x y z
N MET A 1 12.70 -2.95 22.98
CA MET A 1 11.28 -3.25 22.71
C MET A 1 11.10 -3.46 21.22
N SER A 2 10.87 -4.69 20.75
CA SER A 2 10.46 -4.95 19.38
C SER A 2 8.93 -4.90 19.31
N TYR A 3 8.37 -3.93 18.60
CA TYR A 3 6.93 -3.90 18.32
C TYR A 3 6.65 -4.88 17.18
N THR A 4 5.92 -5.95 17.46
CA THR A 4 5.41 -6.85 16.42
C THR A 4 4.22 -6.18 15.77
N TYR A 5 4.42 -5.63 14.57
CA TYR A 5 3.33 -5.11 13.75
C TYR A 5 2.49 -6.29 13.23
N THR A 6 1.16 -6.15 13.16
CA THR A 6 0.34 -7.10 12.40
C THR A 6 0.86 -7.10 10.96
N PRO A 7 1.13 -8.28 10.35
CA PRO A 7 1.53 -8.33 8.96
C PRO A 7 0.53 -7.54 8.10
N GLY A 8 1.03 -6.72 7.19
CA GLY A 8 0.19 -5.93 6.27
C GLY A 8 -0.49 -6.79 5.21
N ILE A 9 -1.08 -7.92 5.60
CA ILE A 9 -1.65 -8.94 4.73
C ILE A 9 -3.16 -8.98 4.97
N TYR A 10 -3.94 -8.87 3.90
CA TYR A 10 -5.40 -8.94 3.96
C TYR A 10 -5.95 -9.81 2.84
N HIS A 11 -6.73 -10.82 3.22
CA HIS A 11 -7.35 -11.76 2.30
C HIS A 11 -8.81 -11.40 2.01
N ARG A 12 -9.20 -11.46 0.74
CA ARG A 12 -10.57 -11.29 0.29
C ARG A 12 -10.89 -12.28 -0.82
N LYS A 13 -12.00 -13.02 -0.66
CA LYS A 13 -12.54 -13.84 -1.75
C LYS A 13 -13.42 -12.99 -2.67
N ILE A 14 -13.26 -13.19 -3.98
CA ILE A 14 -14.10 -12.62 -5.04
C ILE A 14 -14.47 -13.78 -5.98
N GLY A 15 -15.68 -14.33 -5.81
CA GLY A 15 -16.04 -15.60 -6.44
C GLY A 15 -15.03 -16.70 -6.03
N ASP A 16 -14.47 -17.37 -7.03
CA ASP A 16 -13.48 -18.45 -6.86
C ASP A 16 -12.03 -17.96 -6.78
N ILE A 17 -11.81 -16.63 -6.74
CA ILE A 17 -10.47 -16.03 -6.66
C ILE A 17 -10.20 -15.58 -5.22
N LEU A 18 -9.10 -16.05 -4.64
CA LEU A 18 -8.54 -15.49 -3.43
C LEU A 18 -7.60 -14.33 -3.80
N VAL A 19 -7.96 -13.12 -3.39
CA VAL A 19 -7.11 -11.92 -3.52
C VAL A 19 -6.45 -11.65 -2.18
N THR A 20 -5.14 -11.52 -2.16
CA THR A 20 -4.35 -11.14 -1.00
C THR A 20 -3.69 -9.80 -1.26
N ALA A 21 -4.14 -8.76 -0.54
CA ALA A 21 -3.45 -7.49 -0.51
C ALA A 21 -2.26 -7.58 0.46
N ILE A 22 -1.11 -7.10 0.04
CA ILE A 22 0.13 -7.09 0.82
C ILE A 22 0.65 -5.66 0.84
N SER A 23 0.75 -5.05 2.00
CA SER A 23 1.29 -3.70 2.15
C SER A 23 2.80 -3.71 1.98
N ASP A 24 3.31 -2.90 1.05
CA ASP A 24 4.72 -2.54 0.98
C ASP A 24 5.11 -1.47 2.02
N GLY A 25 4.12 -0.87 2.68
CA GLY A 25 4.28 0.21 3.64
C GLY A 25 3.63 1.49 3.14
N PHE A 26 4.26 2.63 3.42
CA PHE A 26 3.74 3.94 3.04
C PHE A 26 4.86 4.93 2.66
N ILE A 27 4.47 5.97 1.93
CA ILE A 27 5.28 7.17 1.70
C ILE A 27 4.55 8.40 2.24
N ASP A 28 5.25 9.25 2.98
CA ASP A 28 4.79 10.61 3.28
C ASP A 28 5.18 11.49 2.10
N ALA A 29 4.20 11.96 1.33
CA ALA A 29 4.43 12.61 0.06
C ALA A 29 4.17 14.13 0.15
N PRO A 30 5.05 14.98 -0.41
CA PRO A 30 4.77 16.41 -0.54
C PRO A 30 3.70 16.65 -1.60
N TYR A 31 2.96 17.76 -1.53
CA TYR A 31 1.91 18.08 -2.51
C TYR A 31 2.41 18.12 -3.95
N GLY A 32 3.68 18.48 -4.18
CA GLY A 32 4.29 18.50 -5.51
C GLY A 32 4.30 17.17 -6.26
N VAL A 33 4.01 16.02 -5.60
CA VAL A 33 3.82 14.75 -6.33
C VAL A 33 2.43 14.64 -6.96
N LEU A 34 1.44 15.39 -6.45
CA LEU A 34 0.08 15.39 -6.96
C LEU A 34 0.05 16.20 -8.26
N GLN A 35 -0.59 15.63 -9.28
CA GLN A 35 -0.69 16.26 -10.59
C GLN A 35 -2.11 16.82 -10.78
N ASN A 36 -2.21 17.93 -11.51
CA ASN A 36 -3.49 18.54 -11.90
C ASN A 36 -4.37 19.00 -10.72
N ILE A 37 -3.79 19.40 -9.59
CA ILE A 37 -4.49 19.98 -8.43
C ILE A 37 -3.61 21.04 -7.76
N GLN A 38 -4.23 22.11 -7.25
CA GLN A 38 -3.52 23.12 -6.46
C GLN A 38 -3.30 22.63 -5.02
N GLU A 39 -2.18 23.00 -4.38
CA GLU A 39 -1.83 22.48 -3.06
C GLU A 39 -2.88 22.77 -1.98
N ASN A 40 -3.47 23.98 -1.99
CA ASN A 40 -4.50 24.39 -1.05
C ASN A 40 -5.81 23.59 -1.21
N GLU A 41 -6.16 23.24 -2.44
CA GLU A 41 -7.31 22.40 -2.74
C GLU A 41 -7.07 20.96 -2.30
N ALA A 42 -5.87 20.41 -2.56
CA ALA A 42 -5.47 19.10 -2.08
C ALA A 42 -5.49 19.01 -0.53
N GLU A 43 -4.95 20.03 0.15
CA GLU A 43 -4.97 20.12 1.60
C GLU A 43 -6.41 20.15 2.15
N HIS A 44 -7.28 20.93 1.52
CA HIS A 44 -8.69 21.03 1.90
C HIS A 44 -9.40 19.67 1.79
N ILE A 45 -9.30 19.00 0.64
CA ILE A 45 -9.91 17.69 0.39
C ILE A 45 -9.41 16.64 1.39
N LEU A 46 -8.10 16.60 1.65
CA LEU A 46 -7.52 15.67 2.61
C LEU A 46 -8.06 15.91 4.01
N LYS A 47 -8.11 17.17 4.46
CA LYS A 47 -8.63 17.54 5.79
C LYS A 47 -10.12 17.24 5.94
N GLU A 48 -10.94 17.55 4.94
CA GLU A 48 -12.37 17.23 4.94
C GLU A 48 -12.62 15.71 4.97
N SER A 49 -11.71 14.93 4.38
CA SER A 49 -11.75 13.47 4.39
C SER A 49 -11.12 12.85 5.64
N PHE A 50 -10.76 13.65 6.64
CA PHE A 50 -10.06 13.23 7.87
C PHE A 50 -8.72 12.50 7.61
N GLN A 51 -8.05 12.82 6.50
CA GLN A 51 -6.76 12.27 6.12
C GLN A 51 -5.60 13.13 6.64
N ILE A 52 -4.41 12.53 6.69
CA ILE A 52 -3.16 13.24 6.97
C ILE A 52 -2.87 14.18 5.80
N ALA A 53 -2.45 15.41 6.11
CA ALA A 53 -2.08 16.44 5.13
C ALA A 53 -0.72 17.06 5.53
N PRO A 54 0.33 17.01 4.68
CA PRO A 54 0.41 16.35 3.37
C PRO A 54 0.15 14.83 3.40
N PRO A 55 -0.21 14.21 2.27
CA PRO A 55 -0.75 12.85 2.28
C PRO A 55 0.29 11.79 2.66
N ARG A 56 -0.15 10.84 3.48
CA ARG A 56 0.49 9.52 3.62
C ARG A 56 -0.17 8.55 2.65
N ILE A 57 0.58 8.04 1.68
CA ILE A 57 0.09 7.17 0.61
C ILE A 57 0.54 5.74 0.90
N SER A 58 -0.39 4.78 0.90
CA SER A 58 -0.06 3.37 1.03
C SER A 58 0.44 2.80 -0.31
N VAL A 59 1.43 1.92 -0.25
CA VAL A 59 1.93 1.15 -1.39
C VAL A 59 1.57 -0.30 -1.13
N ASN A 60 0.95 -0.97 -2.10
CA ASN A 60 0.45 -2.33 -1.94
C ASN A 60 0.81 -3.18 -3.17
N CYS A 61 1.07 -4.46 -2.93
CA CYS A 61 1.11 -5.52 -3.93
C CYS A 61 -0.15 -6.37 -3.80
N TYR A 62 -0.46 -7.13 -4.84
CA TYR A 62 -1.57 -8.09 -4.79
C TYR A 62 -1.15 -9.46 -5.30
N LEU A 63 -1.59 -10.50 -4.60
CA LEU A 63 -1.53 -11.88 -5.05
C LEU A 63 -2.94 -12.34 -5.39
N THR A 64 -3.12 -12.94 -6.56
CA THR A 64 -4.37 -13.60 -6.95
C THR A 64 -4.12 -15.09 -7.08
N GLN A 65 -5.01 -15.88 -6.49
CA GLN A 65 -4.98 -17.34 -6.53
C GLN A 65 -6.33 -17.82 -7.06
N SER A 66 -6.32 -18.57 -8.16
CA SER A 66 -7.51 -19.14 -8.77
C SER A 66 -7.18 -20.50 -9.39
N ALA A 67 -7.90 -21.54 -8.96
CA ALA A 67 -7.60 -22.93 -9.30
C ALA A 67 -6.09 -23.23 -9.13
N ASP A 68 -5.40 -23.53 -10.23
CA ASP A 68 -3.99 -23.90 -10.24
C ASP A 68 -3.06 -22.72 -10.63
N THR A 69 -3.60 -21.51 -10.70
CA THR A 69 -2.84 -20.31 -11.09
C THR A 69 -2.64 -19.39 -9.89
N VAL A 70 -1.39 -18.95 -9.73
CA VAL A 70 -0.99 -17.89 -8.81
C VAL A 70 -0.35 -16.78 -9.63
N ALA A 71 -0.87 -15.56 -9.51
CA ALA A 71 -0.32 -14.39 -10.18
C ALA A 71 -0.07 -13.26 -9.17
N ILE A 72 1.02 -12.53 -9.39
CA ILE A 72 1.37 -11.35 -8.60
C ILE A 72 1.18 -10.09 -9.44
N ILE A 73 0.66 -9.05 -8.81
CA ILE A 73 0.49 -7.70 -9.38
C ILE A 73 1.32 -6.78 -8.50
N ASP A 74 2.31 -6.14 -9.12
CA ASP A 74 3.37 -5.35 -8.49
C ASP A 74 4.22 -6.13 -7.47
N THR A 75 5.39 -5.57 -7.12
CA THR A 75 6.36 -6.23 -6.22
C THR A 75 6.91 -5.29 -5.14
N GLY A 76 6.24 -4.16 -4.93
CA GLY A 76 6.68 -3.12 -4.00
C GLY A 76 7.94 -2.42 -4.50
N SER A 77 8.60 -1.71 -3.59
CA SER A 77 9.77 -0.87 -3.91
C SER A 77 11.10 -1.49 -3.50
N GLY A 78 11.09 -2.63 -2.81
CA GLY A 78 12.30 -3.17 -2.18
C GLY A 78 12.95 -2.13 -1.26
N GLU A 79 14.25 -1.87 -1.44
CA GLU A 79 14.99 -0.90 -0.64
C GLU A 79 15.11 0.49 -1.30
N THR A 80 14.46 0.71 -2.44
CA THR A 80 14.75 1.86 -3.32
C THR A 80 14.05 3.16 -2.93
N MET A 81 12.97 3.09 -2.15
CA MET A 81 12.11 4.25 -1.84
C MET A 81 12.08 4.61 -0.35
N GLY A 82 13.09 4.20 0.40
CA GLY A 82 13.28 4.57 1.81
C GLY A 82 12.73 3.55 2.82
N LYS A 83 12.95 3.82 4.11
CA LYS A 83 12.80 2.83 5.19
C LYS A 83 11.36 2.47 5.54
N THR A 84 10.40 3.33 5.19
CA THR A 84 8.96 3.10 5.44
C THR A 84 8.34 2.15 4.42
N LEU A 85 9.07 1.81 3.36
CA LEU A 85 8.67 0.87 2.32
C LEU A 85 9.53 -0.41 2.35
N GLY A 86 9.37 -1.29 1.36
CA GLY A 86 10.06 -2.58 1.32
C GLY A 86 9.53 -3.50 2.41
N LYS A 87 8.21 -3.62 2.49
CA LYS A 87 7.51 -4.50 3.45
C LYS A 87 6.64 -5.54 2.73
N CYS A 88 6.55 -5.48 1.41
CA CYS A 88 5.85 -6.45 0.58
C CYS A 88 6.63 -7.78 0.54
N HIS A 89 6.42 -8.60 1.55
CA HIS A 89 7.06 -9.91 1.69
C HIS A 89 6.00 -10.95 2.03
N LEU A 90 5.97 -12.02 1.24
CA LEU A 90 5.21 -13.23 1.57
C LEU A 90 6.16 -14.15 2.34
N SER A 91 5.90 -14.38 3.63
CA SER A 91 6.64 -15.40 4.38
C SER A 91 6.21 -16.78 3.87
N SER A 92 7.17 -17.59 3.45
CA SER A 92 6.95 -18.94 2.96
C SER A 92 6.79 -19.99 4.07
N THR A 93 6.33 -19.59 5.25
CA THR A 93 6.12 -20.48 6.41
C THR A 93 4.68 -20.94 6.50
#